data_AF-A0A418RAH1-F1
#
_entry.id   AF-A0A418RAH1-F1
#
_cell.length_a   1.000
_cell.length_b   1.000
_cell.length_c   1.000
_cell.angle_alpha   90.00
_cell.angle_beta   90.00
_cell.angle_gamma   90.00
#
_symmetry.space_group_name_H-M   'P 1'
#
loop_
_entity.id
_entity.type
_entity.pdbx_description
1 polymer ?
#
loop_
_entity_poly.entity_id
_entity_poly.type
_entity_poly.pdbx_seq_one_letter_code
_entity_poly.pdbx_strand_id
1 'polypeptide(L)'
;MPVRLAFYLLLILCGACQPTTFRQCPNPHTDPTKRLYNDIVTELIERRFYNAYLPEKEREELWRHFAEVDHAGSSGPNDSAWHQARNARLQNQLFQDSAHFQTFYLDISPTKSALRLAELPDSFPALRPWSDIVAMITALTPHQPQATLDRLNHVQTAMQAAEFQLCTARLRTLNNEQHQRESAARTITLSEVVFNARQDQALLSYGWRCGSRCGFGEVLLVEKTNGRWHIRQAVQTWIS
;
A
#
# COMPACT_ATOMS: atom_id res chain seq x y z
N MET A 1 -32.15 47.77 6.30
CA MET A 1 -31.05 47.04 5.63
C MET A 1 -30.32 46.06 6.59
N PRO A 2 -30.92 44.93 7.05
CA PRO A 2 -30.19 43.98 7.91
C PRO A 2 -30.01 42.56 7.33
N VAL A 3 -30.60 42.22 6.17
CA VAL A 3 -30.64 40.84 5.66
C VAL A 3 -29.32 40.37 5.02
N ARG A 4 -28.45 41.29 4.59
CA ARG A 4 -27.19 40.93 3.92
C ARG A 4 -26.07 40.48 4.87
N LEU A 5 -26.13 40.83 6.16
CA LEU A 5 -25.08 40.45 7.12
C LEU A 5 -25.23 39.00 7.61
N ALA A 6 -26.45 38.47 7.65
CA ALA A 6 -26.72 37.11 8.10
C ALA A 6 -26.23 36.02 7.12
N PHE A 7 -26.18 36.31 5.81
CA PHE A 7 -25.70 35.35 4.81
C PHE A 7 -24.18 35.15 4.83
N TYR A 8 -23.39 36.17 5.19
CA TYR A 8 -21.94 36.03 5.32
C TYR A 8 -21.53 35.24 6.56
N LEU A 9 -22.28 35.32 7.66
CA LEU A 9 -22.04 34.53 8.88
C LEU A 9 -22.37 33.04 8.70
N LEU A 10 -23.35 32.69 7.85
CA LEU A 10 -23.66 31.28 7.57
C LEU A 10 -22.63 30.61 6.63
N LEU A 11 -22.01 31.35 5.71
CA LEU A 11 -20.96 30.82 4.81
C LEU A 11 -19.62 30.55 5.52
N ILE A 12 -19.34 31.22 6.65
CA ILE A 12 -18.12 31.00 7.43
C ILE A 12 -18.21 29.72 8.28
N LEU A 13 -19.42 29.25 8.62
CA LEU A 13 -19.62 28.03 9.41
C LEU A 13 -19.50 26.72 8.60
N CYS A 14 -19.52 26.77 7.27
CA CYS A 14 -19.33 25.59 6.42
C CYS A 14 -17.86 25.35 5.99
N GLY A 15 -16.93 26.24 6.37
CA GLY A 15 -15.56 26.25 5.84
C GLY A 15 -14.55 25.32 6.52
N ALA A 16 -14.87 24.67 7.65
CA ALA A 16 -13.85 24.06 8.51
C ALA A 16 -13.98 22.54 8.76
N CYS A 17 -14.88 21.82 8.10
CA CYS A 17 -14.82 20.36 8.09
C CYS A 17 -13.95 19.89 6.93
N GLN A 18 -12.63 19.94 7.11
CA GLN A 18 -11.75 19.27 6.17
C GLN A 18 -12.01 17.75 6.24
N PRO A 19 -12.12 17.06 5.10
CA PRO A 19 -12.36 15.63 5.08
C PRO A 19 -11.27 14.89 5.85
N THR A 20 -11.68 14.12 6.85
CA THR A 20 -10.82 13.27 7.70
C THR A 20 -10.55 11.91 7.07
N THR A 21 -11.08 11.66 5.87
CA THR A 21 -10.93 10.42 5.12
C THR A 21 -10.11 10.64 3.86
N PHE A 22 -9.38 9.60 3.45
CA PHE A 22 -8.62 9.58 2.21
C PHE A 22 -9.57 9.69 1.02
N ARG A 23 -9.23 10.54 0.04
CA ARG A 23 -9.90 10.54 -1.26
C ARG A 23 -9.56 9.26 -1.99
N GLN A 24 -10.59 8.60 -2.48
CA GLN A 24 -10.45 7.36 -3.19
C GLN A 24 -9.97 7.59 -4.62
N CYS A 25 -8.87 6.93 -5.01
CA CYS A 25 -8.40 6.99 -6.38
C CYS A 25 -9.34 6.19 -7.32
N PRO A 26 -9.72 6.73 -8.49
CA PRO A 26 -10.47 5.97 -9.48
C PRO A 26 -9.71 4.73 -9.94
N ASN A 27 -10.45 3.68 -10.29
CA ASN A 27 -9.89 2.44 -10.81
C ASN A 27 -10.79 1.96 -11.96
N PRO A 28 -10.48 2.32 -13.21
CA PRO A 28 -11.34 2.01 -14.36
C PRO A 28 -11.03 0.63 -14.97
N HIS A 29 -10.13 -0.16 -14.39
CA HIS A 29 -9.79 -1.47 -14.94
C HIS A 29 -10.98 -2.42 -14.94
N THR A 30 -11.26 -3.01 -16.10
CA THR A 30 -12.27 -4.06 -16.27
C THR A 30 -11.73 -5.43 -15.87
N ASP A 31 -10.44 -5.70 -16.13
CA ASP A 31 -9.76 -6.92 -15.69
C ASP A 31 -9.71 -7.02 -14.15
N PRO A 32 -10.18 -8.13 -13.54
CA PRO A 32 -10.27 -8.27 -12.09
C PRO A 32 -8.90 -8.25 -11.39
N THR A 33 -7.86 -8.81 -12.02
CA THR A 33 -6.50 -8.87 -11.49
C THR A 33 -5.87 -7.49 -11.50
N LYS A 34 -5.96 -6.76 -12.61
CA LYS A 34 -5.46 -5.37 -12.72
C LYS A 34 -6.19 -4.43 -11.78
N ARG A 35 -7.51 -4.62 -11.61
CA ARG A 35 -8.30 -3.85 -10.64
C ARG A 35 -7.79 -4.07 -9.22
N LEU A 36 -7.55 -5.31 -8.83
CA LEU A 36 -6.96 -5.63 -7.54
C LEU A 36 -5.57 -5.01 -7.38
N TYR A 37 -4.66 -5.19 -8.34
CA TYR A 37 -3.33 -4.59 -8.23
C TYR A 37 -3.38 -3.07 -8.09
N ASN A 38 -4.21 -2.38 -8.87
CA ASN A 38 -4.32 -0.92 -8.78
C ASN A 38 -4.81 -0.46 -7.39
N ASP A 39 -5.84 -1.11 -6.86
CA ASP A 39 -6.38 -0.81 -5.54
C ASP A 39 -5.34 -1.08 -4.44
N ILE A 40 -4.70 -2.25 -4.47
CA ILE A 40 -3.74 -2.66 -3.44
C ILE A 40 -2.46 -1.82 -3.50
N VAL A 41 -1.91 -1.53 -4.68
CA VAL A 41 -0.73 -0.66 -4.78
C VAL A 41 -1.03 0.77 -4.30
N THR A 42 -2.22 1.29 -4.60
CA THR A 42 -2.65 2.58 -4.06
C THR A 42 -2.67 2.54 -2.54
N GLU A 43 -3.30 1.52 -1.95
CA GLU A 43 -3.40 1.38 -0.50
C GLU A 43 -2.03 1.17 0.18
N LEU A 44 -1.14 0.36 -0.43
CA LEU A 44 0.22 0.14 0.05
C LEU A 44 1.02 1.44 0.11
N ILE A 45 1.01 2.21 -0.98
CA ILE A 45 1.72 3.49 -1.07
C ILE A 45 1.19 4.48 -0.04
N GLU A 46 -0.13 4.60 0.08
CA GLU A 46 -0.77 5.62 0.92
C GLU A 46 -0.77 5.28 2.40
N ARG A 47 -0.75 3.99 2.76
CA ARG A 47 -0.98 3.53 4.15
C ARG A 47 0.12 2.70 4.75
N ARG A 48 0.94 1.99 3.96
CA ARG A 48 1.93 1.03 4.47
C ARG A 48 3.37 1.44 4.25
N PHE A 49 3.66 2.29 3.26
CA PHE A 49 5.04 2.72 2.96
C PHE A 49 5.50 3.95 3.74
N TYR A 50 5.13 4.05 5.03
CA TYR A 50 5.58 5.09 5.95
C TYR A 50 5.53 6.52 5.39
N ASN A 51 4.43 6.87 4.70
CA ASN A 51 4.22 8.16 4.05
C ASN A 51 5.30 8.52 3.01
N ALA A 52 5.98 7.54 2.41
CA ALA A 52 7.01 7.77 1.41
C ALA A 52 6.50 8.45 0.11
N TYR A 53 5.17 8.51 -0.06
CA TYR A 53 4.51 9.21 -1.15
C TYR A 53 4.39 10.73 -0.92
N LEU A 54 4.56 11.19 0.32
CA LEU A 54 4.56 12.61 0.65
C LEU A 54 5.92 13.25 0.32
N PRO A 55 5.95 14.56 0.00
CA PRO A 55 7.20 15.30 -0.07
C PRO A 55 7.89 15.35 1.31
N GLU A 56 9.20 15.58 1.29
CA GLU A 56 10.06 15.42 2.47
C GLU A 56 9.65 16.31 3.65
N LYS A 57 9.29 17.57 3.37
CA LYS A 57 8.85 18.53 4.39
C LYS A 57 7.64 18.02 5.19
N GLU A 58 6.62 17.50 4.50
CA GLU A 58 5.41 16.97 5.14
C GLU A 58 5.72 15.71 5.95
N ARG A 59 6.65 14.87 5.49
CA ARG A 59 7.11 13.72 6.29
C ARG A 59 7.84 14.16 7.55
N GLU A 60 8.73 15.16 7.46
CA GLU A 60 9.45 15.70 8.62
C GLU A 60 8.51 16.27 9.67
N GLU A 61 7.43 16.93 9.25
CA GLU A 61 6.38 17.40 10.17
C GLU A 61 5.70 16.24 10.90
N LEU A 62 5.37 15.16 10.19
CA LEU A 62 4.80 13.95 10.81
C LEU A 62 5.78 13.31 11.80
N TRP A 63 7.04 13.16 11.39
CA TRP A 63 8.11 12.61 12.23
C TRP A 63 8.37 13.44 13.48
N ARG A 64 8.29 14.76 13.37
CA ARG A 64 8.46 15.67 14.51
C ARG A 64 7.36 15.49 15.53
N HIS A 65 6.10 15.38 15.09
CA HIS A 65 5.01 15.07 16.01
C HIS A 65 5.24 13.72 16.69
N PHE A 66 5.64 12.70 15.93
CA PHE A 66 6.03 11.42 16.52
C PHE A 66 7.18 11.56 17.54
N ALA A 67 8.16 12.43 17.33
CA ALA A 67 9.27 12.60 18.29
C ALA A 67 8.87 13.38 19.55
N GLU A 68 7.87 14.27 19.45
CA GLU A 68 7.44 15.17 20.53
C GLU A 68 6.36 14.55 21.44
N VAL A 69 5.59 13.59 20.94
CA VAL A 69 4.59 12.88 21.75
C VAL A 69 5.29 11.93 22.73
N ASP A 70 4.97 12.03 24.01
CA ASP A 70 5.51 11.15 25.05
C ASP A 70 4.94 9.73 24.90
N HIS A 71 5.77 8.81 24.37
CA HIS A 71 5.40 7.39 24.20
C HIS A 71 5.55 6.56 25.47
N ALA A 72 6.01 7.15 26.58
CA ALA A 72 6.09 6.44 27.86
C ALA A 72 4.69 6.20 28.45
N GLY A 73 3.70 7.02 28.08
CA GLY A 73 2.29 6.69 28.16
C GLY A 73 1.86 6.02 26.86
N SER A 74 1.12 4.90 26.94
CA SER A 74 0.50 4.26 25.77
C SER A 74 -0.06 5.30 24.80
N SER A 75 0.43 5.33 23.56
CA SER A 75 -0.02 6.24 22.50
C SER A 75 -1.54 6.26 22.51
N GLY A 76 -2.12 7.39 22.90
CA GLY A 76 -3.53 7.44 23.22
C GLY A 76 -4.38 7.25 21.97
N PRO A 77 -5.67 6.91 22.10
CA PRO A 77 -6.63 6.96 20.99
C PRO A 77 -6.61 8.29 20.23
N ASN A 78 -6.24 9.38 20.92
CA ASN A 78 -6.12 10.72 20.35
C ASN A 78 -4.98 10.85 19.34
N ASP A 79 -3.83 10.20 19.56
CA ASP A 79 -2.66 10.31 18.67
C ASP A 79 -2.92 9.54 17.37
N SER A 80 -3.52 8.35 17.48
CA SER A 80 -3.95 7.57 16.32
C SER A 80 -4.97 8.34 15.46
N ALA A 81 -5.97 8.96 16.10
CA ALA A 81 -6.96 9.79 15.40
C ALA A 81 -6.33 11.02 14.73
N TRP A 82 -5.38 11.67 15.42
CA TRP A 82 -4.62 12.79 14.85
C TRP A 82 -3.83 12.38 13.62
N HIS A 83 -3.08 11.27 13.69
CA HIS A 83 -2.30 10.77 12.55
C HIS A 83 -3.18 10.40 11.37
N GLN A 84 -4.32 9.74 11.61
CA GLN A 84 -5.27 9.41 10.54
C GLN A 84 -5.82 10.68 9.88
N ALA A 85 -6.28 11.66 10.67
CA ALA A 85 -6.81 12.91 10.14
C ALA A 85 -5.73 13.73 9.39
N ARG A 86 -4.50 13.78 9.93
CA ARG A 86 -3.37 14.48 9.31
C ARG A 86 -2.97 13.83 8.00
N ASN A 87 -2.83 12.50 7.97
CA ASN A 87 -2.50 11.77 6.75
C ASN A 87 -3.58 11.94 5.68
N ALA A 88 -4.86 11.85 6.04
CA ALA A 88 -5.96 12.09 5.12
C ALA A 88 -5.91 13.51 4.53
N ARG A 89 -5.65 14.53 5.35
CA ARG A 89 -5.50 15.92 4.87
C ARG A 89 -4.34 16.06 3.88
N LEU A 90 -3.17 15.53 4.20
CA LEU A 90 -1.99 15.59 3.33
C LEU A 90 -2.22 14.82 2.03
N GLN A 91 -2.84 13.65 2.11
CA GLN A 91 -3.25 12.87 0.94
C GLN A 91 -4.20 13.66 0.05
N ASN A 92 -5.21 14.31 0.64
CA ASN A 92 -6.21 15.10 -0.09
C ASN A 92 -5.61 16.34 -0.77
N GLN A 93 -4.57 16.94 -0.16
CA GLN A 93 -3.82 18.05 -0.75
C GLN A 93 -2.98 17.59 -1.94
N LEU A 94 -2.35 16.42 -1.84
CA LEU A 94 -1.54 15.86 -2.91
C LEU A 94 -2.40 15.21 -4.02
N PHE A 95 -3.64 14.84 -3.75
CA PHE A 95 -4.49 14.08 -4.65
C PHE A 95 -4.62 14.75 -6.04
N GLN A 96 -4.14 14.07 -7.08
CA GLN A 96 -4.06 14.55 -8.48
C GLN A 96 -3.12 15.74 -8.72
N ASP A 97 -2.36 16.19 -7.72
CA ASP A 97 -1.28 17.15 -7.89
C ASP A 97 -0.02 16.44 -8.40
N SER A 98 -0.05 16.08 -9.68
CA SER A 98 1.01 15.28 -10.29
C SER A 98 2.38 15.95 -10.25
N ALA A 99 2.49 17.27 -10.08
CA ALA A 99 3.76 17.97 -10.00
C ALA A 99 4.58 17.53 -8.77
N HIS A 100 3.91 17.22 -7.67
CA HIS A 100 4.52 16.86 -6.39
C HIS A 100 4.59 15.36 -6.13
N PHE A 101 4.11 14.52 -7.07
CA PHE A 101 4.14 13.08 -6.91
C PHE A 101 5.56 12.53 -6.77
N GLN A 102 5.76 11.79 -5.69
CA GLN A 102 6.93 10.94 -5.51
C GLN A 102 6.91 9.77 -6.50
N THR A 103 8.09 9.34 -6.95
CA THR A 103 8.22 8.21 -7.89
C THR A 103 8.56 6.92 -7.12
N PHE A 104 7.81 5.88 -7.43
CA PHE A 104 8.06 4.50 -7.04
C PHE A 104 8.43 3.69 -8.29
N TYR A 105 9.12 2.58 -8.07
CA TYR A 105 9.52 1.69 -9.13
C TYR A 105 8.87 0.33 -8.97
N LEU A 106 8.29 -0.18 -10.04
CA LEU A 106 7.75 -1.53 -10.11
C LEU A 106 8.83 -2.46 -10.67
N ASP A 107 9.25 -3.42 -9.87
CA ASP A 107 10.11 -4.52 -10.31
C ASP A 107 9.23 -5.68 -10.79
N ILE A 108 9.33 -5.99 -12.09
CA ILE A 108 8.66 -7.12 -12.74
C ILE A 108 9.67 -8.15 -13.25
N SER A 109 10.92 -8.06 -12.80
CA SER A 109 12.00 -8.91 -13.28
C SER A 109 11.80 -10.34 -12.75
N PRO A 110 11.86 -11.36 -13.62
CA PRO A 110 11.62 -12.75 -13.23
C PRO A 110 12.78 -13.36 -12.45
N THR A 111 13.91 -12.67 -12.28
CA THR A 111 15.07 -13.23 -11.60
C THR A 111 14.81 -13.37 -10.09
N LYS A 112 15.04 -14.57 -9.54
CA LYS A 112 14.97 -14.87 -8.10
C LYS A 112 16.12 -14.20 -7.36
N SER A 113 16.03 -12.90 -7.11
CA SER A 113 16.77 -12.23 -6.05
C SER A 113 16.02 -12.45 -4.74
N ALA A 114 16.71 -12.91 -3.69
CA ALA A 114 16.09 -13.36 -2.44
C ALA A 114 15.14 -12.32 -1.82
N LEU A 115 15.50 -11.04 -1.85
CA LEU A 115 14.79 -9.95 -1.13
C LEU A 115 13.75 -9.21 -2.00
N ARG A 116 13.05 -9.90 -2.91
CA ARG A 116 12.08 -9.25 -3.81
C ARG A 116 10.63 -9.31 -3.32
N LEU A 117 10.21 -10.47 -2.85
CA LEU A 117 8.85 -10.75 -2.40
C LEU A 117 8.88 -11.06 -0.89
N ALA A 118 7.95 -11.86 -0.37
CA ALA A 118 7.88 -12.20 1.04
C ALA A 118 8.80 -13.35 1.50
N GLU A 119 9.88 -13.68 0.78
CA GLU A 119 10.85 -14.74 1.16
C GLU A 119 10.22 -16.06 1.66
N LEU A 120 9.14 -16.51 1.02
CA LEU A 120 8.50 -17.76 1.42
C LEU A 120 9.34 -18.95 0.96
N PRO A 121 9.34 -20.07 1.71
CA PRO A 121 9.99 -21.29 1.24
C PRO A 121 9.36 -21.77 -0.08
N ASP A 122 10.12 -22.56 -0.86
CA ASP A 122 9.60 -23.16 -2.10
C ASP A 122 8.60 -24.31 -1.84
N SER A 123 8.45 -24.77 -0.59
CA SER A 123 7.58 -25.90 -0.24
C SER A 123 6.65 -25.57 0.93
N PHE A 124 5.37 -25.89 0.78
CA PHE A 124 4.33 -25.57 1.76
C PHE A 124 4.54 -26.25 3.13
N PRO A 125 4.91 -27.54 3.20
CA PRO A 125 5.31 -28.19 4.45
C PRO A 125 6.51 -27.54 5.19
N ALA A 126 7.32 -26.73 4.51
CA ALA A 126 8.43 -26.01 5.14
C ALA A 126 7.99 -24.74 5.88
N LEU A 127 6.75 -24.27 5.66
CA LEU A 127 6.16 -23.22 6.47
C LEU A 127 5.91 -23.73 7.90
N ARG A 128 6.02 -22.85 8.89
CA ARG A 128 5.65 -23.19 10.27
C ARG A 128 4.14 -23.51 10.29
N PRO A 129 3.71 -24.72 10.73
CA PRO A 129 2.30 -25.14 10.62
C PRO A 129 1.30 -24.20 11.30
N TRP A 130 1.72 -23.51 12.36
CA TRP A 130 0.90 -22.60 13.14
C TRP A 130 1.07 -21.12 12.74
N SER A 131 1.71 -20.86 11.59
CA SER A 131 1.87 -19.47 11.11
C SER A 131 0.58 -18.95 10.48
N ASP A 132 0.36 -17.65 10.61
CA ASP A 132 -0.75 -16.96 9.95
C ASP A 132 -0.74 -17.17 8.43
N ILE A 133 0.43 -17.35 7.83
CA ILE A 133 0.57 -17.64 6.39
C ILE A 133 -0.03 -19.00 6.04
N VAL A 134 0.26 -20.05 6.82
CA VAL A 134 -0.36 -21.37 6.62
C VAL A 134 -1.86 -21.29 6.82
N ALA A 135 -2.34 -20.57 7.84
CA ALA A 135 -3.76 -20.36 8.08
C ALA A 135 -4.45 -19.64 6.90
N MET A 136 -3.85 -18.55 6.40
CA MET A 136 -4.35 -17.79 5.25
C MET A 136 -4.43 -18.64 3.98
N ILE A 137 -3.36 -19.35 3.63
CA ILE A 137 -3.31 -20.21 2.44
C ILE A 137 -4.35 -21.33 2.56
N THR A 138 -4.39 -22.03 3.70
CA THR A 138 -5.32 -23.16 3.89
C THR A 138 -6.78 -22.70 3.88
N ALA A 139 -7.07 -21.51 4.41
CA ALA A 139 -8.42 -20.95 4.39
C ALA A 139 -8.85 -20.50 2.98
N LEU A 140 -7.93 -19.93 2.19
CA LEU A 140 -8.25 -19.44 0.84
C LEU A 140 -8.38 -20.59 -0.17
N THR A 141 -7.46 -21.56 -0.12
CA THR A 141 -7.28 -22.61 -1.15
C THR A 141 -6.95 -23.97 -0.51
N PRO A 142 -7.88 -24.56 0.26
CA PRO A 142 -7.62 -25.78 1.06
C PRO A 142 -7.17 -27.00 0.23
N HIS A 143 -7.54 -27.06 -1.04
CA HIS A 143 -7.19 -28.17 -1.93
C HIS A 143 -5.91 -27.95 -2.75
N GLN A 144 -5.33 -26.74 -2.71
CA GLN A 144 -4.17 -26.37 -3.54
C GLN A 144 -3.17 -25.45 -2.79
N PRO A 145 -2.73 -25.81 -1.56
CA PRO A 145 -1.86 -24.95 -0.76
C PRO A 145 -0.47 -24.75 -1.40
N GLN A 146 0.11 -25.79 -1.99
CA GLN A 146 1.41 -25.69 -2.68
C GLN A 146 1.33 -24.78 -3.91
N ALA A 147 0.34 -24.98 -4.78
CA ALA A 147 0.17 -24.13 -5.96
C ALA A 147 -0.08 -22.66 -5.58
N THR A 148 -0.72 -22.42 -4.44
CA THR A 148 -0.90 -21.06 -3.90
C THR A 148 0.44 -20.46 -3.51
N LEU A 149 1.25 -21.21 -2.75
CA LEU A 149 2.60 -20.79 -2.37
C LEU A 149 3.50 -20.52 -3.59
N ASP A 150 3.45 -21.37 -4.61
CA ASP A 150 4.23 -21.20 -5.84
C ASP A 150 3.91 -19.86 -6.52
N ARG A 151 2.62 -19.48 -6.58
CA ARG A 151 2.17 -18.19 -7.13
C ARG A 151 2.56 -17.01 -6.25
N LEU A 152 2.52 -17.15 -4.93
CA LEU A 152 3.01 -16.14 -3.99
C LEU A 152 4.53 -15.90 -4.09
N ASN A 153 5.28 -16.88 -4.61
CA ASN A 153 6.71 -16.79 -4.90
C ASN A 153 7.03 -16.36 -6.34
N HIS A 154 6.02 -16.14 -7.20
CA HIS A 154 6.22 -15.75 -8.59
C HIS A 154 5.91 -14.27 -8.80
N VAL A 155 6.85 -13.51 -9.36
CA VAL A 155 6.66 -12.09 -9.67
C VAL A 155 5.61 -11.93 -10.77
N GLN A 156 4.64 -11.05 -10.56
CA GLN A 156 3.60 -10.80 -11.55
C GLN A 156 4.13 -10.03 -12.76
N THR A 157 3.61 -10.38 -13.93
CA THR A 157 3.87 -9.66 -15.19
C THR A 157 2.58 -9.17 -15.85
N ALA A 158 1.43 -9.41 -15.21
CA ALA A 158 0.10 -9.13 -15.74
C ALA A 158 -0.22 -7.63 -15.81
N MET A 159 0.42 -6.80 -14.98
CA MET A 159 0.21 -5.36 -14.92
C MET A 159 1.55 -4.61 -14.96
N GLN A 160 1.72 -3.79 -16.00
CA GLN A 160 2.88 -2.93 -16.21
C GLN A 160 2.72 -1.61 -15.45
N ALA A 161 3.83 -0.95 -15.12
CA ALA A 161 3.82 0.30 -14.34
C ALA A 161 2.94 1.40 -14.96
N ALA A 162 2.94 1.53 -16.30
CA ALA A 162 2.15 2.53 -17.02
C ALA A 162 0.63 2.25 -16.99
N GLU A 163 0.22 1.04 -16.61
CA GLU A 163 -1.19 0.69 -16.48
C GLU A 163 -1.78 1.12 -15.13
N PHE A 164 -0.94 1.40 -14.13
CA PHE A 164 -1.41 1.87 -12.82
C PHE A 164 -1.92 3.31 -12.91
N GLN A 165 -3.10 3.52 -12.34
CA GLN A 165 -3.73 4.82 -12.17
C GLN A 165 -3.69 5.19 -10.70
N LEU A 166 -2.61 5.87 -10.33
CA LEU A 166 -2.36 6.35 -8.97
C LEU A 166 -2.67 7.84 -8.85
N CYS A 167 -3.17 8.25 -7.69
CA CYS A 167 -3.61 9.64 -7.47
C CYS A 167 -2.68 10.44 -6.56
N THR A 168 -1.61 9.83 -6.05
CA THR A 168 -0.71 10.42 -5.06
C THR A 168 0.76 10.11 -5.32
N ALA A 169 1.04 9.33 -6.36
CA ALA A 169 2.38 8.86 -6.69
C ALA A 169 2.50 8.56 -8.19
N ARG A 170 3.74 8.48 -8.67
CA ARG A 170 4.08 7.95 -10.00
C ARG A 170 4.66 6.56 -9.83
N LEU A 171 4.31 5.66 -10.73
CA LEU A 171 4.93 4.35 -10.82
C LEU A 171 5.67 4.23 -12.15
N ARG A 172 6.91 3.73 -12.12
CA ARG A 172 7.73 3.47 -13.32
C ARG A 172 8.26 2.05 -13.28
N THR A 173 8.45 1.42 -14.43
CA THR A 173 9.13 0.12 -14.46
C THR A 173 10.59 0.30 -14.07
N LEU A 174 11.10 -0.57 -13.22
CA LEU A 174 12.52 -0.61 -12.87
C LEU A 174 13.33 -1.15 -14.07
N ASN A 175 14.28 -0.36 -14.56
CA ASN A 175 15.17 -0.77 -15.65
C ASN A 175 16.59 -1.12 -15.14
N ASN A 176 17.40 -1.75 -16.00
CA ASN A 176 18.73 -2.23 -15.64
C ASN A 176 19.70 -1.10 -15.26
N GLU A 177 19.54 0.10 -15.81
CA GLU A 177 20.37 1.26 -15.46
C GLU A 177 20.02 1.80 -14.06
N GLN A 178 18.75 1.75 -13.67
CA GLN A 178 18.27 2.09 -12.33
C GLN A 178 18.68 1.04 -11.29
N HIS A 179 18.70 -0.24 -11.67
CA HIS A 179 19.28 -1.31 -10.86
C HIS A 179 20.75 -1.03 -10.47
N GLN A 180 21.51 -0.39 -11.35
CA GLN A 180 22.91 -0.05 -11.11
C GLN A 180 23.09 1.27 -10.34
N ARG A 181 22.15 2.23 -10.48
CA ARG A 181 22.32 3.57 -9.92
C ARG A 181 21.76 3.75 -8.51
N GLU A 182 20.83 2.92 -8.04
CA GLU A 182 20.20 3.23 -6.75
C GLU A 182 19.97 2.03 -5.83
N SER A 183 20.87 1.95 -4.84
CA SER A 183 20.61 1.55 -3.46
C SER A 183 19.60 2.45 -2.72
N ALA A 184 18.80 3.26 -3.41
CA ALA A 184 17.89 4.27 -2.84
C ALA A 184 16.47 4.27 -3.47
N ALA A 185 16.21 3.42 -4.46
CA ALA A 185 14.96 3.44 -5.20
C ALA A 185 13.81 2.80 -4.40
N ARG A 186 12.70 3.53 -4.24
CA ARG A 186 11.42 3.07 -3.63
C ARG A 186 10.78 2.00 -4.51
N THR A 187 11.27 0.77 -4.40
CA THR A 187 10.95 -0.33 -5.30
C THR A 187 9.86 -1.21 -4.68
N ILE A 188 8.89 -1.58 -5.49
CA ILE A 188 7.78 -2.47 -5.17
C ILE A 188 7.88 -3.67 -6.10
N THR A 189 7.86 -4.88 -5.54
CA THR A 189 7.69 -6.11 -6.30
C THR A 189 6.41 -6.78 -5.82
N LEU A 190 5.58 -7.28 -6.73
CA LEU A 190 4.31 -7.95 -6.42
C LEU A 190 4.35 -9.38 -6.93
N SER A 191 3.81 -10.31 -6.17
CA SER A 191 3.59 -11.67 -6.66
C SER A 191 2.36 -11.75 -7.55
N GLU A 192 2.17 -12.89 -8.18
CA GLU A 192 0.87 -13.26 -8.74
C GLU A 192 -0.22 -13.28 -7.67
N VAL A 193 -1.46 -12.97 -8.08
CA VAL A 193 -2.65 -13.03 -7.22
C VAL A 193 -3.29 -14.40 -7.26
N VAL A 194 -3.63 -14.94 -6.09
CA VAL A 194 -4.47 -16.14 -5.94
C VAL A 194 -5.83 -15.72 -5.40
N PHE A 195 -6.88 -15.87 -6.22
CA PHE A 195 -8.26 -15.60 -5.78
C PHE A 195 -8.89 -16.82 -5.10
N ASN A 196 -9.79 -16.59 -4.17
CA ASN A 196 -10.74 -17.63 -3.76
C ASN A 196 -11.78 -17.89 -4.87
N ALA A 197 -12.57 -18.96 -4.73
CA ALA A 197 -13.58 -19.34 -5.71
C ALA A 197 -14.64 -18.26 -5.99
N ARG A 198 -14.96 -17.43 -4.99
CA ARG A 198 -15.95 -16.34 -5.09
C ARG A 198 -15.37 -15.04 -5.67
N GLN A 199 -14.05 -14.97 -5.85
CA GLN A 199 -13.31 -13.78 -6.29
C GLN A 199 -13.61 -12.51 -5.46
N ASP A 200 -13.89 -12.70 -4.18
CA ASP A 200 -14.10 -11.63 -3.20
C ASP A 200 -13.00 -11.58 -2.13
N GLN A 201 -12.09 -12.56 -2.14
CA GLN A 201 -10.86 -12.56 -1.37
C GLN A 201 -9.71 -13.04 -2.24
N ALA A 202 -8.50 -12.58 -1.94
CA ALA A 202 -7.30 -13.04 -2.60
C ALA A 202 -6.08 -12.99 -1.68
N LEU A 203 -5.06 -13.75 -2.06
CA LEU A 203 -3.71 -13.63 -1.51
C LEU A 203 -2.77 -13.07 -2.57
N LEU A 204 -1.88 -12.19 -2.14
CA LEU A 204 -0.67 -11.83 -2.87
C LEU A 204 0.46 -11.61 -1.86
N SER A 205 1.70 -11.74 -2.30
CA SER A 205 2.86 -11.28 -1.54
C SER A 205 3.47 -10.07 -2.23
N TYR A 206 4.20 -9.27 -1.46
CA TYR A 206 4.97 -8.18 -2.02
C TYR A 206 6.24 -7.97 -1.22
N GLY A 207 7.20 -7.30 -1.84
CA GLY A 207 8.33 -6.71 -1.15
C GLY A 207 8.45 -5.24 -1.50
N TRP A 208 8.79 -4.44 -0.50
CA TRP A 208 9.07 -3.02 -0.64
C TRP A 208 10.49 -2.73 -0.19
N ARG A 209 11.23 -1.97 -0.99
CA ARG A 209 12.57 -1.50 -0.66
C ARG A 209 12.59 0.02 -0.72
N CYS A 210 13.01 0.64 0.37
CA CYS A 210 13.22 2.08 0.50
C CYS A 210 14.71 2.48 0.38
N GLY A 211 15.60 1.50 0.29
CA GLY A 211 17.04 1.67 0.09
C GLY A 211 17.80 0.33 0.17
N SER A 212 19.14 0.38 0.24
CA SER A 212 19.99 -0.83 0.28
C SER A 212 19.79 -1.67 1.53
N ARG A 213 19.44 -1.01 2.64
CA ARG A 213 19.25 -1.60 3.97
C ARG A 213 17.91 -1.19 4.58
N CYS A 214 16.93 -0.96 3.73
CA CYS A 214 15.62 -0.48 4.15
C CYS A 214 14.59 -1.19 3.27
N GLY A 215 13.73 -1.97 3.91
CA GLY A 215 12.65 -2.66 3.22
C GLY A 215 11.99 -3.71 4.10
N PHE A 216 10.89 -4.23 3.61
CA PHE A 216 10.20 -5.35 4.23
C PHE A 216 9.37 -6.10 3.19
N GLY A 217 8.97 -7.33 3.51
CA GLY A 217 8.09 -8.15 2.69
C GLY A 217 6.94 -8.71 3.50
N GLU A 218 5.77 -8.81 2.89
CA GLU A 218 4.57 -9.30 3.55
C GLU A 218 3.76 -10.21 2.61
N VAL A 219 3.00 -11.12 3.22
CA VAL A 219 1.86 -11.80 2.58
C VAL A 219 0.58 -11.07 2.97
N LEU A 220 -0.22 -10.71 1.98
CA LEU A 220 -1.48 -10.00 2.14
C LEU A 220 -2.67 -10.91 1.92
N LEU A 221 -3.62 -10.89 2.84
CA LEU A 221 -5.02 -11.24 2.57
C LEU A 221 -5.76 -9.96 2.24
N VAL A 222 -6.31 -9.93 1.04
CA VAL A 222 -7.11 -8.82 0.54
C VAL A 222 -8.54 -9.25 0.34
N GLU A 223 -9.48 -8.33 0.56
CA GLU A 223 -10.91 -8.57 0.40
C GLU A 223 -11.58 -7.48 -0.41
N LYS A 224 -12.65 -7.85 -1.11
CA LYS A 224 -13.42 -6.95 -1.95
C LYS A 224 -14.64 -6.46 -1.17
N THR A 225 -14.64 -5.20 -0.77
CA THR A 225 -15.78 -4.55 -0.12
C THR A 225 -16.24 -3.36 -0.95
N ASN A 226 -17.55 -3.21 -1.14
CA ASN A 226 -18.15 -2.14 -1.97
C ASN A 226 -17.51 -2.00 -3.37
N GLY A 227 -17.16 -3.13 -3.97
CA GLY A 227 -16.57 -3.18 -5.32
C GLY A 227 -15.07 -2.88 -5.41
N ARG A 228 -14.39 -2.68 -4.27
CA ARG A 228 -12.98 -2.26 -4.18
C ARG A 228 -12.19 -3.22 -3.33
N TRP A 229 -10.92 -3.41 -3.67
CA TRP A 229 -10.03 -4.28 -2.92
C TRP A 229 -9.32 -3.53 -1.80
N HIS A 230 -9.25 -4.16 -0.63
CA HIS A 230 -8.65 -3.61 0.57
C HIS A 230 -7.77 -4.65 1.27
N ILE A 231 -6.72 -4.19 1.96
CA ILE A 231 -5.86 -5.07 2.75
C ILE A 231 -6.57 -5.37 4.06
N ARG A 232 -7.00 -6.63 4.23
CA ARG A 232 -7.61 -7.10 5.48
C ARG A 232 -6.57 -7.52 6.49
N GLN A 233 -5.54 -8.22 6.04
CA GLN A 233 -4.46 -8.72 6.89
C GLN A 233 -3.15 -8.68 6.12
N ALA A 234 -2.08 -8.35 6.83
CA ALA A 234 -0.72 -8.36 6.31
C ALA A 234 0.17 -9.09 7.33
N VAL A 235 0.93 -10.07 6.85
CA VAL A 235 1.87 -10.84 7.67
C VAL A 235 3.28 -10.60 7.16
N GLN A 236 4.07 -9.87 7.94
CA GLN A 236 5.46 -9.57 7.64
C GLN A 236 6.32 -10.83 7.74
N THR A 237 7.18 -11.04 6.74
CA THR A 237 8.09 -12.18 6.68
C THR A 237 9.55 -11.80 6.87
N TRP A 238 9.93 -10.59 6.47
CA TRP A 238 11.24 -10.01 6.72
C TRP A 238 11.17 -8.49 6.82
N ILE A 239 12.17 -7.90 7.48
CA ILE A 239 12.44 -6.46 7.56
C ILE A 239 13.96 -6.27 7.60
N SER A 240 14.44 -5.22 6.93
CA SER A 240 15.86 -4.82 6.91
C SER A 240 16.05 -3.42 7.45
#